data_AF-Q5C195-F1
#
_entry.id   AF-Q5C195-F1
#
_cell.length_a   1.000
_cell.length_b   1.000
_cell.length_c   1.000
_cell.angle_alpha   90.00
_cell.angle_beta   90.00
_cell.angle_gamma   90.00
#
_symmetry.space_group_name_H-M   'P 1'
#
loop_
_entity.id
_entity.type
_entity.pdbx_description
1 polymer ?
#
loop_
_entity_poly.entity_id
_entity_poly.type
_entity_poly.pdbx_seq_one_letter_code
_entity_poly.pdbx_strand_id
1 'polypeptide(L)'
;RSLQNLRDPSQSSQLITDLTIVPEPRLPSTSDKKNESPNTSLPETWIEALKQCFVQRFQPTTRSLDLSSLHTDPALLSQGLYLPLNKQAVVHTLITILKQNQAQLAVLNLSNNRLTHLNAFSPLSSTSVGCIPVSIERIDLSSNPLNGIPILSGLRDIVGLVELDLTETPLLSKFNPNDRSFAA
;
A
#
# COMPACT_ATOMS: atom_id res chain seq x y z
N ARG A 1 2.16 -28.30 -17.72
CA ARG A 1 1.60 -29.68 -17.71
C ARG A 1 2.64 -30.74 -17.29
N SER A 2 3.76 -30.41 -16.62
CA SER A 2 4.91 -31.33 -16.54
C SER A 2 5.28 -31.84 -15.14
N LEU A 3 4.49 -31.54 -14.10
CA LEU A 3 4.81 -31.89 -12.70
C LEU A 3 3.94 -33.00 -12.09
N GLN A 4 2.96 -33.55 -12.84
CA GLN A 4 2.00 -34.55 -12.32
C GLN A 4 2.57 -35.97 -12.13
N ASN A 5 3.84 -36.21 -12.47
CA ASN A 5 4.42 -37.55 -12.52
C ASN A 5 5.59 -37.79 -11.54
N LEU A 6 5.81 -36.90 -10.57
CA LEU A 6 6.81 -37.14 -9.52
C LEU A 6 6.27 -38.18 -8.53
N ARG A 7 6.91 -39.36 -8.49
CA ARG A 7 6.63 -40.48 -7.59
C ARG A 7 7.82 -40.74 -6.68
N ASP A 8 7.54 -41.13 -5.45
CA ASP A 8 8.57 -41.55 -4.50
C ASP A 8 9.15 -42.91 -4.96
N PRO A 9 10.48 -43.10 -5.02
CA PRO A 9 11.08 -44.35 -5.49
C PRO A 9 10.98 -45.51 -4.48
N SER A 10 10.58 -45.25 -3.23
CA SER A 10 10.51 -46.23 -2.15
C SER A 10 9.07 -46.62 -1.77
N GLN A 11 8.13 -45.70 -1.94
CA GLN A 11 6.71 -45.88 -1.68
C GLN A 11 6.00 -45.51 -2.97
N SER A 12 5.30 -46.43 -3.64
CA SER A 12 4.64 -46.19 -4.92
C SER A 12 3.46 -45.18 -4.88
N SER A 13 3.46 -44.25 -3.93
CA SER A 13 2.57 -43.10 -3.80
C SER A 13 3.04 -41.93 -4.68
N GLN A 14 2.08 -41.22 -5.28
CA GLN A 14 2.36 -39.94 -5.93
C GLN A 14 2.78 -38.92 -4.86
N LEU A 15 3.91 -38.24 -5.07
CA LEU A 15 4.41 -37.21 -4.15
C LEU A 15 3.56 -35.93 -4.21
N ILE A 16 2.86 -35.69 -5.32
CA ILE A 16 2.10 -34.47 -5.58
C ILE A 16 0.72 -34.88 -6.05
N THR A 17 -0.26 -34.83 -5.16
CA THR A 17 -1.65 -35.23 -5.45
C THR A 17 -2.57 -34.05 -5.75
N ASP A 18 -2.26 -32.85 -5.25
CA ASP A 18 -3.14 -31.68 -5.41
C ASP A 18 -2.34 -30.40 -5.69
N LEU A 19 -1.94 -30.23 -6.96
CA LEU A 19 -1.64 -28.90 -7.46
C LEU A 19 -2.95 -28.18 -7.74
N THR A 20 -3.53 -27.56 -6.71
CA THR A 20 -4.64 -26.64 -6.89
C THR A 20 -4.14 -25.47 -7.74
N ILE A 21 -4.67 -25.33 -8.96
CA ILE A 21 -4.39 -24.18 -9.81
C ILE A 21 -4.95 -22.96 -9.10
N VAL A 22 -4.07 -22.13 -8.54
CA VAL A 22 -4.44 -20.84 -7.94
C VAL A 22 -4.74 -19.88 -9.09
N PRO A 23 -5.98 -19.35 -9.21
CA PRO A 23 -6.30 -18.35 -10.22
C PRO A 23 -5.42 -17.12 -10.05
N GLU A 24 -5.02 -16.50 -11.17
CA GLU A 24 -4.24 -15.26 -11.12
C GLU A 24 -5.04 -14.17 -10.38
N PRO A 25 -4.44 -13.49 -9.38
CA PRO A 25 -5.11 -12.40 -8.68
C PRO A 25 -5.56 -11.32 -9.66
N ARG A 26 -6.80 -10.85 -9.51
CA ARG A 26 -7.33 -9.79 -10.36
C ARG A 26 -6.59 -8.50 -10.07
N LEU A 27 -6.19 -7.80 -11.14
CA LEU A 27 -5.71 -6.42 -11.09
C LEU A 27 -6.91 -5.47 -11.23
N PRO A 28 -6.86 -4.25 -10.65
CA PRO A 28 -7.80 -3.21 -11.00
C PRO A 28 -7.53 -2.79 -12.47
N SER A 29 -8.29 -3.36 -13.40
CA SER A 29 -8.20 -3.03 -14.83
C SER A 29 -9.02 -1.78 -15.15
N THR A 30 -8.38 -0.80 -15.78
CA THR A 30 -8.99 0.41 -16.34
C THR A 30 -9.59 0.11 -17.73
N SER A 31 -10.64 -0.71 -17.83
CA SER A 31 -11.54 -0.73 -19.00
C SER A 31 -12.49 -1.91 -18.92
N ASP A 32 -13.77 -1.64 -18.67
CA ASP A 32 -14.89 -2.25 -19.40
C ASP A 32 -16.16 -1.46 -19.06
N LYS A 33 -16.29 -0.27 -19.67
CA LYS A 33 -17.53 0.26 -20.27
C LYS A 33 -17.31 1.68 -20.78
N LYS A 34 -17.66 1.84 -22.06
CA LYS A 34 -17.84 3.08 -22.79
C LYS A 34 -18.82 3.96 -22.00
N ASN A 35 -18.41 5.18 -21.66
CA ASN A 35 -19.22 6.25 -21.07
C ASN A 35 -19.32 6.28 -19.53
N GLU A 36 -18.24 6.65 -18.84
CA GLU A 36 -18.34 7.43 -17.60
C GLU A 36 -17.05 8.22 -17.34
N SER A 37 -17.20 9.36 -16.70
CA SER A 37 -16.22 10.40 -16.36
C SER A 37 -14.88 9.86 -15.80
N PRO A 38 -13.78 10.64 -15.83
CA PRO A 38 -12.44 10.23 -15.36
C PRO A 38 -12.33 10.14 -13.82
N ASN A 39 -13.19 9.37 -13.18
CA ASN A 39 -13.15 9.07 -11.75
C ASN A 39 -12.82 7.57 -11.58
N THR A 40 -11.53 7.27 -11.55
CA THR A 40 -10.97 5.92 -11.39
C THR A 40 -11.15 5.40 -9.96
N SER A 41 -12.38 5.12 -9.54
CA SER A 41 -12.67 4.49 -8.25
C SER A 41 -12.59 2.96 -8.34
N LEU A 42 -12.02 2.32 -7.32
CA LEU A 42 -12.07 0.87 -7.18
C LEU A 42 -13.53 0.38 -7.04
N PRO A 43 -13.85 -0.86 -7.46
CA PRO A 43 -15.16 -1.46 -7.20
C PRO A 43 -15.44 -1.55 -5.70
N GLU A 44 -16.69 -1.37 -5.29
CA GLU A 44 -17.07 -1.32 -3.88
C GLU A 44 -16.68 -2.59 -3.10
N THR A 45 -16.74 -3.76 -3.74
CA THR A 45 -16.28 -5.03 -3.14
C THR A 45 -14.78 -5.02 -2.83
N TRP A 46 -13.97 -4.32 -3.63
CA TRP A 46 -12.53 -4.19 -3.40
C TRP A 46 -12.24 -3.16 -2.31
N ILE A 47 -13.03 -2.08 -2.26
CA ILE A 47 -12.98 -1.08 -1.20
C ILE A 47 -13.28 -1.74 0.15
N GLU A 48 -14.29 -2.61 0.23
CA GLU A 48 -14.64 -3.29 1.47
C GLU A 48 -13.55 -4.28 1.91
N ALA A 49 -13.00 -5.07 0.98
CA ALA A 49 -11.86 -5.94 1.28
C ALA A 49 -10.64 -5.15 1.81
N LEU A 50 -10.39 -3.96 1.23
CA LEU A 50 -9.32 -3.07 1.69
C LEU A 50 -9.59 -2.50 3.09
N LYS A 51 -10.84 -2.12 3.40
CA LYS A 51 -11.24 -1.68 4.75
C LYS A 51 -11.02 -2.77 5.78
N GLN A 52 -11.43 -4.01 5.48
CA GLN A 52 -11.22 -5.15 6.37
C GLN A 52 -9.72 -5.41 6.59
N CYS A 53 -8.90 -5.32 5.53
CA CYS A 53 -7.45 -5.40 5.64
C CYS A 53 -6.88 -4.31 6.57
N PHE A 54 -7.36 -3.07 6.47
CA PHE A 54 -6.90 -1.99 7.35
C PHE A 54 -7.26 -2.24 8.81
N VAL A 55 -8.46 -2.72 9.09
CA VAL A 55 -8.88 -3.06 10.46
C VAL A 55 -7.98 -4.15 11.05
N GLN A 56 -7.65 -5.18 10.27
CA GLN A 56 -6.78 -6.28 10.71
C GLN A 56 -5.34 -5.82 10.96
N ARG A 57 -4.85 -4.87 10.16
CA ARG A 57 -3.46 -4.37 10.24
C ARG A 57 -3.31 -3.10 11.09
N PHE A 58 -4.40 -2.57 11.62
CA PHE A 58 -4.38 -1.43 12.51
C PHE A 58 -4.13 -1.89 13.96
N GLN A 59 -3.17 -1.26 14.62
CA GLN A 59 -2.93 -1.45 16.04
C GLN A 59 -3.47 -0.25 16.83
N PRO A 60 -4.55 -0.43 17.63
CA PRO A 60 -5.19 0.67 18.35
C PRO A 60 -4.28 1.29 19.41
N THR A 61 -3.48 0.49 20.12
CA THR A 61 -2.63 0.93 21.22
C THR A 61 -1.56 1.91 20.77
N THR A 62 -0.91 1.62 19.64
CA THR A 62 0.13 2.47 19.05
C THR A 62 -0.43 3.45 18.02
N ARG A 63 -1.73 3.38 17.70
CA ARG A 63 -2.36 4.09 16.57
C ARG A 63 -1.56 3.93 15.27
N SER A 64 -1.02 2.72 15.03
CA SER A 64 -0.20 2.43 13.86
C SER A 64 -0.99 1.62 12.84
N LEU A 65 -0.99 2.06 11.58
CA LEU A 65 -1.55 1.31 10.47
C LEU A 65 -0.41 0.73 9.64
N ASP A 66 -0.30 -0.60 9.63
CA ASP A 66 0.72 -1.28 8.85
C ASP A 66 0.21 -1.64 7.44
N LEU A 67 0.78 -1.05 6.40
CA LEU A 67 0.48 -1.39 4.99
C LEU A 67 1.74 -1.82 4.24
N SER A 68 2.75 -2.29 4.98
CA SER A 68 3.95 -2.85 4.37
C SER A 68 3.59 -4.01 3.45
N SER A 69 4.23 -4.04 2.28
CA SER A 69 4.04 -5.12 1.28
C SER A 69 2.57 -5.44 0.97
N LEU A 70 1.68 -4.45 0.85
CA LEU A 70 0.22 -4.68 0.73
C LEU A 70 -0.14 -5.61 -0.45
N HIS A 71 0.63 -5.53 -1.54
CA HIS A 71 0.47 -6.38 -2.73
C HIS A 71 0.63 -7.89 -2.47
N THR A 72 1.24 -8.28 -1.34
CA THR A 72 1.40 -9.68 -0.91
C THR A 72 0.52 -10.02 0.31
N ASP A 73 -0.44 -9.17 0.65
CA ASP A 73 -1.31 -9.42 1.81
C ASP A 73 -2.13 -10.72 1.63
N PRO A 74 -2.04 -11.68 2.56
CA PRO A 74 -2.76 -12.95 2.44
C PRO A 74 -4.29 -12.81 2.44
N ALA A 75 -4.84 -11.85 3.20
CA ALA A 75 -6.28 -11.64 3.29
C ALA A 75 -6.85 -11.10 1.97
N LEU A 76 -6.09 -10.27 1.25
CA LEU A 76 -6.45 -9.80 -0.10
C LEU A 76 -6.23 -10.88 -1.16
N LEU A 77 -5.08 -11.57 -1.12
CA LEU A 77 -4.73 -12.60 -2.10
C LEU A 77 -5.65 -13.82 -2.03
N SER A 78 -6.09 -14.22 -0.84
CA SER A 78 -7.06 -15.32 -0.67
C SER A 78 -8.43 -15.02 -1.31
N GLN A 79 -8.76 -13.74 -1.49
CA GLN A 79 -9.94 -13.27 -2.22
C GLN A 79 -9.69 -13.08 -3.73
N GLY A 80 -8.47 -13.41 -4.19
CA GLY A 80 -8.02 -13.20 -5.57
C GLY A 80 -7.90 -11.72 -5.91
N LEU A 81 -7.57 -10.86 -4.95
CA LEU A 81 -7.39 -9.42 -5.12
C LEU A 81 -5.92 -9.03 -5.02
N TYR A 82 -5.43 -8.30 -6.02
CA TYR A 82 -4.09 -7.71 -5.98
C TYR A 82 -4.18 -6.18 -6.01
N LEU A 83 -3.88 -5.57 -4.85
CA LEU A 83 -4.02 -4.15 -4.58
C LEU A 83 -2.66 -3.50 -4.27
N PRO A 84 -1.81 -3.26 -5.28
CA PRO A 84 -0.50 -2.67 -5.06
C PRO A 84 -0.61 -1.16 -4.82
N LEU A 85 0.08 -0.64 -3.80
CA LEU A 85 0.09 0.80 -3.49
C LEU A 85 0.82 1.66 -4.52
N ASN A 86 1.51 1.06 -5.50
CA ASN A 86 2.09 1.82 -6.63
C ASN A 86 1.05 2.20 -7.70
N LYS A 87 -0.23 1.82 -7.53
CA LYS A 87 -1.34 2.22 -8.42
C LYS A 87 -2.14 3.35 -7.78
N GLN A 88 -2.33 4.45 -8.53
CA GLN A 88 -3.03 5.63 -8.05
C GLN A 88 -4.44 5.34 -7.50
N ALA A 89 -5.22 4.49 -8.19
CA ALA A 89 -6.56 4.13 -7.74
C ALA A 89 -6.58 3.54 -6.32
N VAL A 90 -5.61 2.67 -6.00
CA VAL A 90 -5.48 2.05 -4.67
C VAL A 90 -5.12 3.09 -3.62
N VAL A 91 -4.18 3.99 -3.93
CA VAL A 91 -3.78 5.09 -3.03
C VAL A 91 -4.95 6.05 -2.79
N HIS A 92 -5.68 6.46 -3.82
CA HIS A 92 -6.82 7.36 -3.68
C HIS A 92 -7.94 6.74 -2.85
N THR A 93 -8.23 5.44 -3.04
CA THR A 93 -9.18 4.72 -2.19
C THR A 93 -8.68 4.66 -0.75
N LEU A 94 -7.40 4.35 -0.50
CA LEU A 94 -6.80 4.38 0.83
C LEU A 94 -6.99 5.74 1.51
N ILE A 95 -6.69 6.84 0.81
CA ILE A 95 -6.85 8.19 1.35
C ILE A 95 -8.32 8.48 1.67
N THR A 96 -9.23 8.05 0.79
CA THR A 96 -10.67 8.19 1.00
C THR A 96 -11.12 7.47 2.26
N ILE A 97 -10.66 6.23 2.48
CA ILE A 97 -10.95 5.46 3.69
C ILE A 97 -10.42 6.18 4.93
N LEU A 98 -9.17 6.66 4.90
CA LEU A 98 -8.57 7.38 6.03
C LEU A 98 -9.34 8.66 6.38
N LYS A 99 -9.75 9.43 5.37
CA LYS A 99 -10.55 10.65 5.55
C LYS A 99 -11.93 10.35 6.10
N GLN A 100 -12.63 9.34 5.57
CA GLN A 100 -13.94 8.94 6.05
C GLN A 100 -13.93 8.53 7.52
N ASN A 101 -12.84 7.92 7.98
CA ASN A 101 -12.65 7.50 9.37
C ASN A 101 -12.03 8.58 10.26
N GLN A 102 -11.74 9.78 9.74
CA GLN A 102 -11.05 10.87 10.46
C GLN A 102 -9.76 10.37 11.16
N ALA A 103 -8.99 9.54 10.43
CA ALA A 103 -7.91 8.77 11.03
C ALA A 103 -6.84 9.67 11.68
N GLN A 104 -6.44 9.28 12.90
CA GLN A 104 -5.36 9.93 13.66
C GLN A 104 -4.28 8.89 13.95
N LEU A 105 -3.30 8.79 13.05
CA LEU A 105 -2.27 7.78 13.09
C LEU A 105 -0.99 8.35 13.72
N ALA A 106 -0.39 7.60 14.64
CA ALA A 106 0.97 7.89 15.07
C ALA A 106 1.97 7.39 14.02
N VAL A 107 1.70 6.25 13.40
CA VAL A 107 2.58 5.65 12.38
C VAL A 107 1.77 5.11 11.21
N LEU A 108 2.16 5.47 9.99
CA LEU A 108 1.68 4.86 8.76
C LEU A 108 2.84 4.13 8.08
N ASN A 109 2.81 2.79 8.04
CA ASN A 109 3.86 2.00 7.40
C ASN A 109 3.52 1.74 5.92
N LEU A 110 4.33 2.27 5.01
CA LEU A 110 4.24 2.10 3.56
C LEU A 110 5.47 1.37 2.98
N SER A 111 6.27 0.73 3.82
CA SER A 111 7.51 0.06 3.42
C SER A 111 7.29 -1.09 2.42
N ASN A 112 8.30 -1.35 1.60
CA ASN A 112 8.32 -2.47 0.64
C ASN A 112 7.08 -2.53 -0.31
N ASN A 113 6.59 -1.38 -0.75
CA ASN A 113 5.45 -1.28 -1.68
C ASN A 113 5.86 -0.92 -3.12
N ARG A 114 7.17 -0.90 -3.39
CA ARG A 114 7.76 -0.56 -4.71
C ARG A 114 7.31 0.83 -5.19
N LEU A 115 7.16 1.77 -4.26
CA LEU A 115 6.79 3.16 -4.55
C LEU A 115 7.98 3.87 -5.21
N THR A 116 7.75 4.45 -6.39
CA THR A 116 8.76 5.25 -7.11
C THR A 116 8.51 6.75 -7.01
N HIS A 117 7.28 7.15 -6.70
CA HIS A 117 6.86 8.53 -6.48
C HIS A 117 5.62 8.61 -5.59
N LEU A 118 5.43 9.74 -4.90
CA LEU A 118 4.36 9.91 -3.91
C LEU A 118 3.28 10.92 -4.34
N ASN A 119 3.24 11.34 -5.60
CA ASN A 119 2.26 12.32 -6.09
C ASN A 119 0.79 11.90 -5.85
N ALA A 120 0.51 10.60 -5.84
CA ALA A 120 -0.81 10.04 -5.54
C ALA A 120 -1.25 10.27 -4.08
N PHE A 121 -0.31 10.59 -3.19
CA PHE A 121 -0.54 10.91 -1.78
C PHE A 121 -0.84 12.40 -1.56
N SER A 122 -0.72 13.25 -2.59
CA SER A 122 -1.04 14.69 -2.48
C SER A 122 -2.43 15.00 -1.91
N PRO A 123 -3.48 14.17 -2.08
CA PRO A 123 -4.75 14.41 -1.43
C PRO A 123 -4.71 14.26 0.11
N LEU A 124 -3.64 13.75 0.73
CA LEU A 124 -3.45 13.80 2.19
C LEU A 124 -3.14 15.20 2.72
N SER A 125 -2.76 16.13 1.84
CA SER A 125 -2.46 17.52 2.19
C SER A 125 -3.66 18.21 2.86
N SER A 126 -3.37 18.87 3.96
CA SER A 126 -4.30 19.70 4.74
C SER A 126 -4.77 20.97 4.03
N THR A 127 -4.05 21.38 2.98
CA THR A 127 -4.37 22.55 2.14
C THR A 127 -5.60 22.33 1.26
N SER A 128 -6.12 21.10 1.19
CA SER A 128 -7.36 20.81 0.47
C SER A 128 -8.58 21.40 1.20
N VAL A 129 -9.07 22.53 0.68
CA VAL A 129 -10.21 23.29 1.22
C VAL A 129 -11.42 22.38 1.44
N GLY A 130 -11.95 22.36 2.67
CA GLY A 130 -13.15 21.60 3.04
C GLY A 130 -12.93 20.11 3.34
N CYS A 131 -11.68 19.67 3.46
CA CYS A 131 -11.38 18.26 3.72
C CYS A 131 -11.33 17.91 5.21
N ILE A 132 -11.74 16.69 5.55
CA ILE A 132 -11.62 16.11 6.89
C ILE A 132 -10.13 15.93 7.20
N PRO A 133 -9.61 16.45 8.32
CA PRO A 133 -8.19 16.34 8.65
C PRO A 133 -7.84 14.88 8.97
N VAL A 134 -6.85 14.35 8.26
CA VAL A 134 -6.14 13.12 8.63
C VAL A 134 -4.81 13.56 9.23
N SER A 135 -4.51 13.10 10.44
CA SER A 135 -3.26 13.41 11.13
C SER A 135 -2.36 12.17 11.12
N ILE A 136 -1.10 12.35 10.72
CA ILE A 136 -0.12 11.27 10.65
C ILE A 136 1.20 11.79 11.22
N GLU A 137 1.69 11.21 12.30
CA GLU A 137 2.92 11.68 12.96
C GLU A 137 4.20 11.16 12.27
N ARG A 138 4.23 9.88 11.91
CA ARG A 138 5.37 9.24 11.22
C ARG A 138 4.91 8.45 10.01
N ILE A 139 5.65 8.55 8.91
CA ILE A 139 5.47 7.70 7.72
C ILE A 139 6.74 6.90 7.48
N ASP A 140 6.59 5.58 7.43
CA ASP A 140 7.68 4.68 7.04
C ASP A 140 7.62 4.39 5.53
N LEU A 141 8.64 4.84 4.81
CA LEU A 141 8.80 4.65 3.36
C LEU A 141 9.97 3.70 3.05
N SER A 142 10.49 2.99 4.04
CA SER A 142 11.66 2.15 3.90
C SER A 142 11.51 1.08 2.82
N SER A 143 12.63 0.60 2.27
CA SER A 143 12.61 -0.46 1.26
C SER A 143 11.77 -0.12 0.00
N ASN A 144 11.62 1.16 -0.34
CA ASN A 144 11.03 1.63 -1.60
C ASN A 144 12.11 2.24 -2.53
N PRO A 145 12.00 2.06 -3.86
CA PRO A 145 12.96 2.59 -4.84
C PRO A 145 12.77 4.09 -5.12
N LEU A 146 12.81 4.91 -4.07
CA LEU A 146 12.71 6.37 -4.14
C LEU A 146 14.07 6.96 -4.51
N ASN A 147 14.16 7.67 -5.64
CA ASN A 147 15.44 8.11 -6.23
C ASN A 147 15.67 9.64 -6.18
N GLY A 148 14.77 10.43 -5.58
CA GLY A 148 14.91 11.89 -5.53
C GLY A 148 14.09 12.56 -4.43
N ILE A 149 14.39 13.82 -4.13
CA ILE A 149 13.59 14.63 -3.20
C ILE A 149 12.27 15.10 -3.84
N PRO A 150 12.21 15.50 -5.14
CA PRO A 150 10.97 15.99 -5.73
C PRO A 150 9.81 14.99 -5.70
N ILE A 151 10.12 13.68 -5.70
CA ILE A 151 9.10 12.62 -5.63
C ILE A 151 8.42 12.51 -4.27
N LEU A 152 8.96 13.15 -3.22
CA LEU A 152 8.33 13.28 -1.90
C LEU A 152 7.32 14.43 -1.83
N SER A 153 7.20 15.25 -2.89
CA SER A 153 6.31 16.42 -2.92
C SER A 153 4.85 16.11 -2.57
N GLY A 154 4.37 14.89 -2.84
CA GLY A 154 3.02 14.47 -2.48
C GLY A 154 2.77 14.26 -0.98
N LEU A 155 3.81 14.29 -0.13
CA LEU A 155 3.67 14.24 1.34
C LEU A 155 3.73 15.63 1.99
N ARG A 156 3.78 16.70 1.20
CA ARG A 156 3.79 18.06 1.75
C ARG A 156 2.46 18.39 2.41
N ASP A 157 2.55 19.20 3.46
CA ASP A 157 1.41 19.75 4.20
C ASP A 157 0.48 18.69 4.83
N ILE A 158 1.01 17.50 5.14
CA ILE A 158 0.29 16.50 5.96
C ILE A 158 0.25 16.99 7.40
N VAL A 159 -0.93 16.98 8.02
CA VAL A 159 -1.09 17.43 9.41
C VAL A 159 -0.33 16.51 10.36
N GLY A 160 0.49 17.10 11.22
CA GLY A 160 1.15 16.40 12.33
C GLY A 160 2.37 15.60 11.94
N LEU A 161 2.79 15.59 10.67
CA LEU A 161 3.94 14.82 10.20
C LEU A 161 5.24 15.39 10.78
N VAL A 162 5.90 14.59 11.61
CA VAL A 162 7.18 14.94 12.26
C VAL A 162 8.34 14.09 11.80
N GLU A 163 8.09 12.90 11.24
CA GLU A 163 9.15 11.98 10.87
C GLU A 163 8.86 11.16 9.61
N LEU A 164 9.90 10.98 8.80
CA LEU A 164 9.92 10.10 7.64
C LEU A 164 11.05 9.08 7.80
N ASP A 165 10.72 7.79 7.71
CA ASP A 165 11.72 6.73 7.60
C ASP A 165 12.04 6.47 6.12
N LEU A 166 13.29 6.72 5.73
CA LEU A 166 13.82 6.52 4.39
C LEU A 166 14.87 5.39 4.34
N THR A 167 14.93 4.56 5.38
CA THR A 167 15.87 3.44 5.47
C THR A 167 15.78 2.53 4.25
N GLU A 168 16.91 2.07 3.72
CA GLU A 168 16.95 1.21 2.51
C GLU A 168 16.30 1.82 1.25
N THR A 169 16.22 3.14 1.17
CA THR A 169 15.85 3.85 -0.08
C THR A 169 17.10 4.41 -0.76
N PRO A 170 17.19 4.44 -2.11
CA PRO A 170 18.26 5.15 -2.83
C PRO A 170 18.34 6.64 -2.51
N LEU A 171 17.27 7.21 -1.96
CA LEU A 171 17.19 8.60 -1.55
C LEU A 171 17.99 8.87 -0.27
N LEU A 172 18.14 7.90 0.62
CA LEU A 172 18.87 8.08 1.88
C LEU A 172 20.31 8.53 1.66
N SER A 173 20.98 8.05 0.60
CA SER A 173 22.35 8.44 0.26
C SER A 173 22.49 9.90 -0.18
N LYS A 174 21.37 10.58 -0.46
CA LYS A 174 21.35 12.01 -0.82
C LYS A 174 21.22 12.91 0.41
N PHE A 175 20.89 12.35 1.56
CA PHE A 175 20.83 13.07 2.83
C PHE A 175 22.14 12.88 3.60
N ASN A 176 22.65 13.96 4.16
CA ASN A 176 23.76 13.87 5.09
C ASN A 176 23.28 13.25 6.40
N PRO A 177 24.12 12.52 7.14
CA PRO A 177 23.75 12.01 8.46
C PRO A 177 23.38 13.13 9.46
N ASN A 178 23.80 14.37 9.20
CA ASN A 178 23.40 15.57 9.93
C ASN A 178 22.03 16.12 9.50
N ASP A 179 21.49 15.71 8.35
CA ASP A 179 20.14 16.09 7.89
C ASP A 179 19.04 15.28 8.61
N ARG A 180 19.41 14.39 9.55
CA ARG A 180 18.47 13.59 10.38
C ARG A 180 17.53 14.43 11.24
N SER A 181 17.70 15.75 11.29
CA SER A 181 16.84 16.67 12.03
C SER A 181 16.10 17.63 11.08
N PHE A 182 15.24 17.12 10.21
CA PHE A 182 14.10 17.91 9.73
C PHE A 182 12.89 17.53 10.57
N ALA A 183 12.83 18.14 11.75
CA ALA A 183 11.65 18.13 12.60
C ALA A 183 10.77 19.34 12.23
N ALA A 184 9.48 19.03 11.98
CA ALA A 184 8.32 19.92 11.83
C ALA A 184 8.23 20.77 10.55
#